data_AF-A0A0K1W0Z0-F1
#
_entry.id   AF-A0A0K1W0Z0-F1
#
_cell.length_a   1.000
_cell.length_b   1.000
_cell.length_c   1.000
_cell.angle_alpha   90.00
_cell.angle_beta   90.00
_cell.angle_gamma   90.00
#
_symmetry.space_group_name_H-M   'P 1'
#
loop_
_entity.id
_entity.type
_entity.pdbx_description
1 polymer ?
#
loop_
_entity_poly.entity_id
_entity_poly.type
_entity_poly.pdbx_seq_one_letter_code
_entity_poly.pdbx_strand_id
1 'polypeptide(L)'
;MKEVDDNLYKKDSVKDEIDMDYEISKLNKTNKHARIKSETLKITLVSLLLSMSTAVSFIDILLPLGWTMVNLGFALKYYIIAISFQVVGLYWGMIVGLLDGLLQFIIWGQSPLFRAISSIGLMLWVFLFWLFFSRLFNVYKVKNNFRRITGLLAGSVLVFIIAPLFSAILKAFQTYVELGAAYGIIAFFKAWVSFMIFDLFAIILFTLTTNRIQMILSKTLNY
;
A
#
# COMPACT_ATOMS: atom_id res chain seq x y z
N MET A 1 -64.51 -43.03 47.45
CA MET A 1 -65.15 -42.68 46.16
C MET A 1 -64.95 -41.19 45.95
N LYS A 2 -64.62 -40.78 44.70
CA LYS A 2 -63.94 -39.54 44.25
C LYS A 2 -62.41 -39.60 44.34
N GLU A 3 -61.62 -39.20 43.36
CA GLU A 3 -61.73 -39.02 41.90
C GLU A 3 -60.27 -38.89 41.42
N VAL A 4 -60.00 -39.31 40.18
CA VAL A 4 -58.68 -39.31 39.52
C VAL A 4 -58.23 -37.86 39.24
N ASP A 5 -56.93 -37.53 39.36
CA ASP A 5 -56.25 -36.69 38.36
C ASP A 5 -54.71 -36.59 38.56
N ASP A 6 -54.02 -37.01 37.51
CA ASP A 6 -52.81 -36.43 36.90
C ASP A 6 -51.64 -36.00 37.77
N ASN A 7 -50.72 -36.95 38.00
CA ASN A 7 -49.30 -36.63 38.20
C ASN A 7 -48.37 -37.55 37.37
N LEU A 8 -48.84 -38.01 36.21
CA LEU A 8 -47.94 -38.30 35.09
C LEU A 8 -47.50 -36.93 34.53
N TYR A 9 -46.20 -36.75 34.26
CA TYR A 9 -45.56 -35.50 33.82
C TYR A 9 -45.14 -34.52 34.92
N LYS A 10 -44.18 -34.95 35.76
CA LYS A 10 -43.12 -34.04 36.19
C LYS A 10 -41.82 -34.46 35.51
N LYS A 11 -41.79 -34.24 34.18
CA LYS A 11 -40.59 -34.35 33.35
C LYS A 11 -39.81 -33.05 33.54
N ASP A 12 -38.53 -33.19 33.83
CA ASP A 12 -37.55 -32.13 34.03
C ASP A 12 -37.76 -30.93 33.10
N SER A 13 -38.03 -29.76 33.68
CA SER A 13 -37.99 -28.48 32.99
C SER A 13 -37.12 -27.51 33.79
N VAL A 14 -35.86 -27.89 34.01
CA VAL A 14 -34.78 -26.91 34.15
C VAL A 14 -34.50 -26.43 32.72
N LYS A 15 -35.20 -25.38 32.30
CA LYS A 15 -34.75 -24.61 31.14
C LYS A 15 -33.49 -23.89 31.61
N ASP A 16 -32.34 -24.38 31.15
CA ASP A 16 -31.12 -23.58 31.03
C ASP A 16 -31.46 -22.39 30.13
N GLU A 17 -31.93 -21.28 30.73
CA GLU A 17 -31.87 -19.97 30.09
C GLU A 17 -30.39 -19.62 29.98
N ILE A 18 -29.78 -20.06 28.88
CA ILE A 18 -28.54 -19.47 28.39
C ILE A 18 -28.86 -17.99 28.21
N ASP A 19 -28.36 -17.16 29.13
CA ASP A 19 -28.45 -15.71 29.08
C ASP A 19 -27.71 -15.25 27.82
N MET A 20 -28.46 -15.17 26.72
CA MET A 20 -27.94 -14.84 25.40
C MET A 20 -27.26 -13.46 25.42
N ASP A 21 -27.71 -12.55 26.28
CA ASP A 21 -27.10 -11.22 26.42
C ASP A 21 -25.70 -11.31 27.04
N TYR A 22 -25.51 -12.21 28.01
CA TYR A 22 -24.19 -12.50 28.58
C TYR A 22 -23.24 -13.09 27.52
N GLU A 23 -23.69 -14.06 26.71
CA GLU A 23 -22.87 -14.64 25.65
C GLU A 23 -22.55 -13.66 24.53
N ILE A 24 -23.52 -12.84 24.12
CA ILE A 24 -23.34 -11.76 23.13
C ILE A 24 -22.33 -10.73 23.67
N SER A 25 -22.40 -10.37 24.96
CA SER A 25 -21.44 -9.45 25.58
C SER A 25 -20.01 -10.02 25.63
N LYS A 26 -19.87 -11.33 25.88
CA LYS A 26 -18.59 -12.05 25.90
C LYS A 26 -18.01 -12.18 24.49
N LEU A 27 -18.84 -12.44 23.48
CA LEU A 27 -18.46 -12.41 22.08
C LEU A 27 -18.00 -11.01 21.67
N ASN A 28 -18.72 -9.95 22.05
CA ASN A 28 -18.31 -8.56 21.77
C ASN A 28 -17.00 -8.16 22.48
N LYS A 29 -16.78 -8.58 23.73
CA LYS A 29 -15.53 -8.33 24.47
C LYS A 29 -14.33 -9.07 23.85
N THR A 30 -14.55 -10.31 23.41
CA THR A 30 -13.52 -11.12 22.71
C THR A 30 -13.20 -10.52 21.34
N ASN A 31 -14.23 -10.05 20.61
CA ASN A 31 -14.09 -9.40 19.30
C ASN A 31 -13.36 -8.05 19.40
N LYS A 32 -13.55 -7.30 20.51
CA LYS A 32 -12.79 -6.07 20.79
C LYS A 32 -11.30 -6.34 21.01
N HIS A 33 -10.94 -7.40 21.75
CA HIS A 33 -9.53 -7.78 21.95
C HIS A 33 -8.88 -8.29 20.66
N ALA A 34 -9.59 -9.09 19.87
CA ALA A 34 -9.10 -9.53 18.56
C ALA A 34 -8.90 -8.34 17.60
N ARG A 35 -9.81 -7.36 17.62
CA ARG A 35 -9.68 -6.11 16.85
C ARG A 35 -8.48 -5.28 17.30
N ILE A 36 -8.26 -5.10 18.61
CA ILE A 36 -7.09 -4.38 19.14
C ILE A 36 -5.79 -5.10 18.73
N LYS A 37 -5.71 -6.43 18.89
CA LYS A 37 -4.54 -7.22 18.48
C LYS A 37 -4.25 -7.11 16.98
N SER A 38 -5.30 -7.11 16.16
CA SER A 38 -5.20 -6.89 14.70
C SER A 38 -4.70 -5.49 14.36
N GLU A 39 -5.24 -4.43 14.98
CA GLU A 39 -4.80 -3.06 14.72
C GLU A 39 -3.37 -2.82 15.21
N THR A 40 -2.98 -3.35 16.37
CA THR A 40 -1.59 -3.31 16.84
C THR A 40 -0.64 -3.99 15.86
N LEU A 41 -1.00 -5.17 15.33
CA LEU A 41 -0.19 -5.85 14.31
C LEU A 41 -0.03 -5.03 13.04
N LYS A 42 -1.10 -4.37 12.56
CA LYS A 42 -1.05 -3.47 11.40
C LYS A 42 -0.13 -2.28 11.66
N ILE A 43 -0.23 -1.66 12.83
CA ILE A 43 0.66 -0.54 13.20
C ILE A 43 2.11 -1.00 13.22
N THR A 44 2.41 -2.16 13.81
CA THR A 44 3.79 -2.71 13.81
C THR A 44 4.28 -2.98 12.39
N LEU A 45 3.44 -3.53 11.51
CA LEU A 45 3.78 -3.75 10.10
C LEU A 45 4.00 -2.43 9.34
N VAL A 46 3.16 -1.41 9.57
CA VAL A 46 3.31 -0.06 9.00
C VAL A 46 4.65 0.54 9.42
N SER A 47 4.96 0.50 10.72
CA SER A 47 6.23 1.00 11.26
C SER A 47 7.43 0.25 10.69
N LEU A 48 7.33 -1.07 10.54
CA LEU A 48 8.39 -1.89 9.94
C LEU A 48 8.61 -1.53 8.47
N LEU A 49 7.53 -1.40 7.68
CA LEU A 49 7.62 -1.05 6.26
C LEU A 49 8.15 0.37 6.06
N LEU A 50 7.75 1.33 6.90
CA LEU A 50 8.30 2.69 6.91
C LEU A 50 9.79 2.70 7.24
N SER A 51 10.20 1.95 8.26
CA SER A 51 11.61 1.81 8.63
C SER A 51 12.43 1.18 7.51
N MET A 52 11.94 0.10 6.90
CA MET A 52 12.59 -0.57 5.78
C MET A 52 12.71 0.33 4.55
N SER A 53 11.63 1.04 4.19
CA SER A 53 11.60 2.01 3.08
C SER A 53 12.63 3.12 3.30
N THR A 54 12.68 3.68 4.51
CA THR A 54 13.62 4.73 4.88
C THR A 54 15.06 4.22 4.87
N ALA A 55 15.34 3.06 5.45
CA ALA A 55 16.67 2.45 5.50
C ALA A 55 17.22 2.18 4.10
N VAL A 56 16.39 1.62 3.22
CA VAL A 56 16.77 1.33 1.83
C VAL A 56 16.98 2.61 1.02
N SER A 57 16.31 3.70 1.36
CA SER A 57 16.53 5.00 0.71
C SER A 57 17.93 5.58 0.94
N PHE A 58 18.62 5.18 2.01
CA PHE A 58 20.01 5.57 2.27
C PHE A 58 21.05 4.78 1.47
N ILE A 59 20.63 3.72 0.77
CA ILE A 59 21.52 2.94 -0.09
C ILE A 59 21.79 3.76 -1.36
N ASP A 60 22.89 4.49 -1.39
CA ASP A 60 23.31 5.30 -2.53
C ASP A 60 24.18 4.52 -3.51
N ILE A 61 23.59 3.48 -4.13
CA ILE A 61 24.22 2.76 -5.22
C ILE A 61 23.68 3.34 -6.53
N LEU A 62 24.54 4.07 -7.23
CA LEU A 62 24.24 4.67 -8.53
C LEU A 62 24.68 3.72 -9.65
N LEU A 63 23.71 3.16 -10.36
CA LEU A 63 23.97 2.41 -11.59
C LEU A 63 23.99 3.37 -12.79
N PRO A 64 25.10 3.44 -13.54
CA PRO A 64 25.13 4.18 -14.79
C PRO A 64 24.31 3.45 -15.85
N LEU A 65 23.24 4.07 -16.33
CA LEU A 65 22.41 3.60 -17.43
C LEU A 65 22.50 4.60 -18.57
N GLY A 66 23.51 4.41 -19.43
CA GLY A 66 23.78 5.26 -20.58
C GLY A 66 24.03 6.71 -20.19
N TRP A 67 23.06 7.59 -20.49
CA TRP A 67 23.12 9.03 -20.19
C TRP A 67 22.47 9.43 -18.86
N THR A 68 22.00 8.45 -18.07
CA THR A 68 21.33 8.67 -16.79
C THR A 68 21.97 7.85 -15.67
N MET A 69 21.81 8.33 -14.44
CA MET A 69 22.17 7.58 -13.22
C MET A 69 20.88 7.13 -12.54
N VAL A 70 20.86 5.87 -12.12
CA VAL A 70 19.71 5.23 -11.47
C VAL A 70 20.15 4.82 -10.07
N ASN A 71 19.57 5.45 -9.06
CA ASN A 71 19.80 5.12 -7.65
C ASN A 71 18.95 3.88 -7.27
N LEU A 72 19.64 2.79 -6.93
CA LEU A 72 19.01 1.51 -6.64
C LEU A 72 18.21 1.54 -5.32
N GLY A 73 18.66 2.30 -4.32
CA GLY A 73 17.95 2.50 -3.07
C GLY A 73 16.58 3.14 -3.28
N PHE A 74 16.50 4.16 -4.15
CA PHE A 74 15.20 4.76 -4.52
C PHE A 74 14.29 3.77 -5.27
N ALA A 75 14.82 2.95 -6.17
CA ALA A 75 14.00 1.94 -6.86
C ALA A 75 13.37 0.94 -5.88
N LEU A 76 14.16 0.44 -4.93
CA LEU A 76 13.71 -0.50 -3.91
C LEU A 76 12.74 0.15 -2.91
N LYS A 77 12.93 1.43 -2.61
CA LYS A 77 12.00 2.23 -1.80
C LYS A 77 10.59 2.23 -2.39
N TYR A 78 10.46 2.56 -3.68
CA TYR A 78 9.18 2.58 -4.39
C TYR A 78 8.53 1.20 -4.41
N TYR A 79 9.33 0.13 -4.52
CA TYR A 79 8.84 -1.24 -4.42
C TYR A 79 8.27 -1.58 -3.03
N ILE A 80 8.96 -1.23 -1.94
CA ILE A 80 8.48 -1.47 -0.56
C ILE A 80 7.14 -0.76 -0.34
N ILE A 81 7.02 0.48 -0.82
CA ILE A 81 5.78 1.26 -0.75
C ILE A 81 4.68 0.56 -1.57
N ALA A 82 4.97 0.09 -2.79
CA ALA A 82 3.99 -0.63 -3.61
C ALA A 82 3.46 -1.91 -2.91
N ILE A 83 4.34 -2.69 -2.28
CA ILE A 83 3.96 -3.90 -1.54
C ILE A 83 3.09 -3.56 -0.32
N SER A 84 3.33 -2.42 0.33
CA SER A 84 2.58 -2.02 1.52
C SER A 84 1.05 -2.00 1.28
N PHE A 85 0.62 -1.64 0.07
CA PHE A 85 -0.79 -1.68 -0.36
C PHE A 85 -1.39 -3.08 -0.35
N GLN A 86 -0.59 -4.13 -0.59
CA GLN A 86 -1.01 -5.53 -0.54
C GLN A 86 -0.99 -6.08 0.90
N VAL A 87 0.05 -5.75 1.68
CA VAL A 87 0.31 -6.39 2.98
C VAL A 87 -0.57 -5.84 4.09
N VAL A 88 -0.66 -4.51 4.23
CA VAL A 88 -1.43 -3.87 5.32
C VAL A 88 -2.83 -3.44 4.84
N GLY A 89 -3.05 -3.50 3.53
CA GLY A 89 -4.28 -3.09 2.87
C GLY A 89 -4.22 -1.65 2.35
N LEU A 90 -5.15 -1.33 1.45
CA LEU A 90 -5.14 -0.14 0.61
C LEU A 90 -4.99 1.19 1.36
N TYR A 91 -5.76 1.39 2.43
CA TYR A 91 -5.75 2.64 3.18
C TYR A 91 -4.48 2.80 4.03
N TRP A 92 -4.02 1.73 4.67
CA TRP A 92 -2.78 1.75 5.45
C TRP A 92 -1.54 1.85 4.56
N GLY A 93 -1.53 1.22 3.38
CA GLY A 93 -0.46 1.37 2.39
C GLY A 93 -0.37 2.80 1.86
N MET A 94 -1.51 3.47 1.64
CA MET A 94 -1.53 4.89 1.30
C MET A 94 -0.92 5.74 2.42
N ILE A 95 -1.29 5.47 3.68
CA ILE A 95 -0.71 6.16 4.85
C ILE A 95 0.81 5.95 4.93
N VAL A 96 1.30 4.71 4.73
CA VAL A 96 2.74 4.40 4.66
C VAL A 96 3.41 5.26 3.60
N GLY A 97 2.89 5.27 2.36
CA GLY A 97 3.50 6.05 1.27
C GLY A 97 3.50 7.56 1.53
N LEU A 98 2.43 8.11 2.10
CA LEU A 98 2.36 9.54 2.43
C LEU A 98 3.29 9.92 3.59
N LEU A 99 3.32 9.11 4.65
CA LEU A 99 4.23 9.31 5.77
C LEU A 99 5.69 9.18 5.35
N ASP A 100 6.00 8.25 4.46
CA ASP A 100 7.33 8.09 3.90
C ASP A 100 7.77 9.33 3.08
N GLY A 101 6.85 9.94 2.33
CA GLY A 101 7.08 11.23 1.68
C GLY A 101 7.40 12.35 2.68
N LEU A 102 6.72 12.38 3.82
CA LEU A 102 7.02 13.33 4.90
C LEU A 102 8.37 13.04 5.56
N LEU A 103 8.69 11.77 5.81
CA LEU A 103 9.99 11.36 6.35
C LEU A 103 11.13 11.76 5.41
N GLN A 104 10.94 11.63 4.10
CA GLN A 104 11.91 12.09 3.11
C GLN A 104 12.17 13.59 3.22
N PHE A 105 11.13 14.39 3.48
CA PHE A 105 11.29 15.83 3.72
C PHE A 105 12.10 16.14 5.00
N ILE A 106 11.93 15.34 6.05
CA ILE A 106 12.58 15.59 7.36
C ILE A 106 14.03 15.11 7.37
N ILE A 107 14.27 13.91 6.83
CA ILE A 107 15.52 13.16 7.04
C ILE A 107 16.60 13.55 6.02
N TRP A 108 16.24 13.94 4.79
CA TRP A 108 17.23 14.20 3.74
C TRP A 108 17.88 15.57 3.90
N GLY A 109 19.21 15.60 4.05
CA GLY A 109 20.00 16.83 4.25
C GLY A 109 20.19 17.74 3.03
N GLN A 110 19.30 17.66 2.04
CA GLN A 110 19.37 18.42 0.78
C GLN A 110 18.64 19.79 0.88
N SER A 111 18.68 20.58 -0.20
CA SER A 111 18.02 21.90 -0.23
C SER A 111 16.54 21.81 0.18
N PRO A 112 15.97 22.82 0.86
CA PRO A 112 14.55 22.81 1.25
C PRO A 112 13.61 22.62 0.04
N LEU A 113 13.98 23.18 -1.11
CA LEU A 113 13.23 23.04 -2.35
C LEU A 113 13.28 21.61 -2.89
N PHE A 114 14.46 20.98 -2.90
CA PHE A 114 14.62 19.56 -3.26
C PHE A 114 13.76 18.66 -2.37
N ARG A 115 13.78 18.90 -1.06
CA ARG A 115 13.01 18.12 -0.08
C ARG A 115 11.52 18.20 -0.37
N ALA A 116 10.99 19.40 -0.58
CA ALA A 116 9.58 19.61 -0.89
C ALA A 116 9.17 18.92 -2.19
N ILE A 117 9.95 19.14 -3.26
CA ILE A 117 9.66 18.58 -4.59
C ILE A 117 9.73 17.05 -4.60
N SER A 118 10.75 16.48 -3.97
CA SER A 118 10.91 15.03 -3.92
C SER A 118 9.85 14.35 -3.06
N SER A 119 9.44 14.98 -1.95
CA SER A 119 8.31 14.56 -1.12
C SER A 119 6.98 14.59 -1.89
N ILE A 120 6.69 15.71 -2.57
CA ILE A 120 5.49 15.87 -3.41
C ILE A 120 5.46 14.83 -4.53
N GLY A 121 6.59 14.60 -5.21
CA GLY A 121 6.68 13.59 -6.26
C GLY A 121 6.30 12.19 -5.76
N LEU A 122 6.83 11.80 -4.59
CA LEU A 122 6.51 10.51 -3.99
C LEU A 122 5.05 10.42 -3.53
N MET A 123 4.52 11.47 -2.89
CA MET A 123 3.11 11.51 -2.49
C MET A 123 2.17 11.43 -3.70
N LEU A 124 2.50 12.12 -4.80
CA LEU A 124 1.75 12.08 -6.05
C LEU A 124 1.80 10.67 -6.66
N TRP A 125 2.97 10.03 -6.66
CA TRP A 125 3.10 8.65 -7.10
C TRP A 125 2.22 7.69 -6.30
N VAL A 126 2.27 7.76 -4.96
CA VAL A 126 1.42 6.96 -4.05
C VAL A 126 -0.06 7.20 -4.32
N PHE A 127 -0.45 8.45 -4.54
CA PHE A 127 -1.82 8.83 -4.84
C PHE A 127 -2.29 8.26 -6.19
N LEU A 128 -1.49 8.38 -7.25
CA LEU A 128 -1.82 7.81 -8.57
C LEU A 128 -1.91 6.29 -8.50
N PHE A 129 -1.01 5.66 -7.77
CA PHE A 129 -1.00 4.22 -7.55
C PHE A 129 -2.29 3.77 -6.86
N TRP A 130 -2.68 4.45 -5.79
CA TRP A 130 -3.96 4.20 -5.12
C TRP A 130 -5.15 4.44 -6.06
N LEU A 131 -5.19 5.57 -6.77
CA LEU A 131 -6.31 5.95 -7.64
C LEU A 131 -6.54 4.90 -8.74
N PHE A 132 -5.48 4.52 -9.46
CA PHE A 132 -5.61 3.58 -10.58
C PHE A 132 -5.87 2.15 -10.10
N PHE A 133 -5.05 1.61 -9.21
CA PHE A 133 -5.16 0.19 -8.83
C PHE A 133 -6.33 -0.10 -7.87
N SER A 134 -6.70 0.86 -7.01
CA SER A 134 -7.79 0.69 -6.04
C SER A 134 -9.13 1.19 -6.57
N ARG A 135 -9.19 2.43 -7.07
CA ARG A 135 -10.47 3.10 -7.33
C ARG A 135 -10.97 2.87 -8.74
N LEU A 136 -10.13 3.05 -9.75
CA LEU A 136 -10.52 2.95 -11.16
C LEU A 136 -10.59 1.49 -11.64
N PHE A 137 -9.51 0.73 -11.48
CA PHE A 137 -9.45 -0.65 -11.97
C PHE A 137 -9.87 -1.69 -10.92
N ASN A 138 -9.95 -1.28 -9.65
CA ASN A 138 -10.45 -2.09 -8.53
C ASN A 138 -9.87 -3.52 -8.51
N VAL A 139 -8.57 -3.62 -8.77
CA VAL A 139 -7.86 -4.88 -9.01
C VAL A 139 -8.01 -5.84 -7.83
N TYR A 140 -8.12 -5.29 -6.62
CA TYR A 140 -8.18 -6.02 -5.36
C TYR A 140 -9.52 -6.73 -5.10
N LYS A 141 -10.61 -6.34 -5.78
CA LYS A 141 -11.96 -6.89 -5.54
C LYS A 141 -12.47 -7.78 -6.67
N VAL A 142 -11.78 -7.81 -7.81
CA VAL A 142 -12.23 -8.53 -9.00
C VAL A 142 -11.86 -10.02 -8.90
N LYS A 143 -12.88 -10.90 -8.83
CA LYS A 143 -12.69 -12.36 -8.81
C LYS A 143 -12.28 -12.95 -10.18
N ASN A 144 -12.69 -12.32 -11.29
CA ASN A 144 -12.37 -12.79 -12.63
C ASN A 144 -10.90 -12.49 -12.98
N ASN A 145 -10.11 -13.52 -13.24
CA ASN A 145 -8.68 -13.42 -13.51
C ASN A 145 -8.37 -12.55 -14.75
N PHE A 146 -9.17 -12.65 -15.82
CA PHE A 146 -8.94 -11.87 -17.04
C PHE A 146 -9.12 -10.37 -16.80
N ARG A 147 -10.26 -9.96 -16.20
CA ARG A 147 -10.56 -8.55 -15.89
C ARG A 147 -9.56 -7.96 -14.89
N ARG A 148 -9.01 -8.79 -14.00
CA ARG A 148 -7.96 -8.41 -13.06
C ARG A 148 -6.63 -8.12 -13.77
N ILE A 149 -6.20 -9.01 -14.67
CA ILE A 149 -4.96 -8.83 -15.44
C ILE A 149 -5.05 -7.59 -16.34
N THR A 150 -6.17 -7.39 -17.03
CA THR A 150 -6.38 -6.19 -17.85
C THR A 150 -6.37 -4.92 -17.01
N GLY A 151 -6.96 -4.95 -15.81
CA GLY A 151 -6.92 -3.82 -14.87
C GLY A 151 -5.53 -3.52 -14.32
N LEU A 152 -4.75 -4.57 -14.00
CA LEU A 152 -3.35 -4.43 -13.59
C LEU A 152 -2.52 -3.79 -14.70
N LEU A 153 -2.67 -4.26 -15.95
CA LEU A 153 -1.92 -3.72 -17.09
C LEU A 153 -2.31 -2.26 -17.37
N ALA A 154 -3.60 -1.95 -17.43
CA ALA A 154 -4.06 -0.59 -17.68
C ALA A 154 -3.63 0.40 -16.58
N GLY A 155 -3.76 0.00 -15.30
CA GLY A 155 -3.29 0.80 -14.17
C GLY A 155 -1.78 1.01 -14.20
N SER A 156 -1.03 -0.06 -14.50
CA SER A 156 0.44 -0.01 -14.65
C SER A 156 0.87 0.97 -15.73
N VAL A 157 0.25 0.91 -16.92
CA VAL A 157 0.59 1.79 -18.04
C VAL A 157 0.29 3.26 -17.69
N LEU A 158 -0.83 3.54 -17.03
CA LEU A 158 -1.17 4.90 -16.64
C LEU A 158 -0.22 5.48 -15.59
N VAL A 159 0.13 4.70 -14.56
CA VAL A 159 1.13 5.14 -13.57
C VAL A 159 2.48 5.38 -14.24
N PHE A 160 2.91 4.45 -15.11
CA PHE A 160 4.19 4.51 -15.81
C PHE A 160 4.34 5.74 -16.73
N ILE A 161 3.26 6.26 -17.29
CA ILE A 161 3.30 7.46 -18.14
C ILE A 161 3.20 8.72 -17.29
N ILE A 162 2.24 8.75 -16.37
CA ILE A 162 1.84 9.98 -15.69
C ILE A 162 2.83 10.33 -14.57
N ALA A 163 3.21 9.38 -13.73
CA ALA A 163 3.99 9.66 -12.53
C ALA A 163 5.44 10.13 -12.84
N PRO A 164 6.17 9.53 -13.80
CA PRO A 164 7.48 10.03 -14.20
C PRO A 164 7.43 11.42 -14.84
N LEU A 165 6.36 11.71 -15.59
CA LEU A 165 6.20 12.99 -16.25
C LEU A 165 6.02 14.13 -15.23
N PHE A 166 5.13 13.94 -14.25
CA PHE A 166 4.96 14.92 -13.16
C PHE A 166 6.23 15.09 -12.33
N SER A 167 6.90 13.98 -11.97
CA SER A 167 8.15 14.04 -11.20
C SER A 167 9.27 14.75 -11.97
N ALA A 168 9.37 14.54 -13.28
CA ALA A 168 10.33 15.22 -14.14
C ALA A 168 10.04 16.72 -14.29
N ILE A 169 8.77 17.11 -14.41
CA ILE A 169 8.37 18.54 -14.43
C ILE A 169 8.76 19.22 -13.12
N LEU A 170 8.47 18.59 -11.98
CA LEU A 170 8.84 19.14 -10.68
C LEU A 170 10.38 19.26 -10.55
N LYS A 171 11.13 18.26 -11.02
CA LYS A 171 12.60 18.32 -11.03
C LYS A 171 13.13 19.42 -11.94
N ALA A 172 12.54 19.60 -13.12
CA ALA A 172 12.90 20.67 -14.04
C ALA A 172 12.63 22.05 -13.43
N PHE A 173 11.51 22.21 -12.72
CA PHE A 173 11.19 23.44 -11.98
C PHE A 173 12.22 23.70 -10.87
N GLN A 174 12.60 22.68 -10.09
CA GLN A 174 13.67 22.80 -9.10
C GLN A 174 14.96 23.34 -9.74
N THR A 175 15.41 22.69 -10.82
CA THR A 175 16.67 23.03 -11.50
C THR A 175 16.60 24.39 -12.17
N TYR A 176 15.43 24.78 -12.68
CA TYR A 176 15.19 26.12 -13.21
C TYR A 176 15.42 27.20 -12.15
N VAL A 177 14.88 27.00 -10.94
CA VAL A 177 15.01 27.94 -9.82
C VAL A 177 16.44 27.97 -9.28
N GLU A 178 17.12 26.83 -9.18
CA GLU A 178 18.44 26.73 -8.56
C GLU A 178 19.62 27.05 -9.51
N LEU A 179 19.49 26.73 -10.81
CA LEU A 179 20.62 26.75 -11.77
C LEU A 179 20.29 27.46 -13.10
N GLY A 180 19.05 27.89 -13.32
CA GLY A 180 18.62 28.65 -14.51
C GLY A 180 18.08 27.80 -15.67
N ALA A 181 17.61 28.48 -16.73
CA ALA A 181 16.73 27.91 -17.77
C ALA A 181 17.34 26.78 -18.61
N ALA A 182 18.61 26.90 -19.03
CA ALA A 182 19.25 25.92 -19.90
C ALA A 182 19.44 24.56 -19.22
N TYR A 183 19.66 24.54 -17.91
CA TYR A 183 19.84 23.32 -17.13
C TYR A 183 18.51 22.61 -16.83
N GLY A 184 17.39 23.34 -16.81
CA GLY A 184 16.07 22.78 -16.55
C GLY A 184 15.60 21.77 -17.61
N ILE A 185 15.81 22.05 -18.90
CA ILE A 185 15.37 21.16 -20.00
C ILE A 185 16.20 19.88 -20.03
N ILE A 186 17.52 19.97 -19.84
CA ILE A 186 18.39 18.79 -19.80
C ILE A 186 18.08 17.94 -18.56
N ALA A 187 17.83 18.58 -17.42
CA ALA A 187 17.42 17.90 -16.20
C ALA A 187 16.06 17.21 -16.35
N PHE A 188 15.12 17.79 -17.10
CA PHE A 188 13.83 17.16 -17.43
C PHE A 188 14.03 15.81 -18.11
N PHE A 189 14.74 15.75 -19.24
CA PHE A 189 14.90 14.50 -19.99
C PHE A 189 15.66 13.43 -19.20
N LYS A 190 16.72 13.82 -18.48
CA LYS A 190 17.47 12.90 -17.62
C LYS A 190 16.61 12.34 -16.48
N ALA A 191 15.85 13.21 -15.82
CA ALA A 191 14.98 12.82 -14.71
C ALA A 191 13.81 11.97 -15.21
N TRP A 192 13.21 12.32 -16.35
CA TRP A 192 12.10 11.59 -16.94
C TRP A 192 12.46 10.13 -17.24
N VAL A 193 13.59 9.91 -17.90
CA VAL A 193 14.08 8.56 -18.20
C VAL A 193 14.41 7.79 -16.92
N SER A 194 15.09 8.43 -15.95
CA SER A 194 15.42 7.81 -14.67
C SER A 194 14.15 7.39 -13.90
N PHE A 195 13.16 8.27 -13.80
CA PHE A 195 11.87 7.97 -13.15
C PHE A 195 11.07 6.89 -13.87
N MET A 196 11.07 6.87 -15.21
CA MET A 196 10.44 5.78 -15.95
C MET A 196 11.08 4.43 -15.62
N ILE A 197 12.40 4.35 -15.54
CA ILE A 197 13.10 3.10 -15.20
C ILE A 197 12.73 2.66 -13.77
N PHE A 198 12.70 3.59 -12.80
CA PHE A 198 12.29 3.28 -11.43
C PHE A 198 10.85 2.77 -11.37
N ASP A 199 9.93 3.47 -12.03
CA ASP A 199 8.51 3.11 -12.02
C ASP A 199 8.29 1.77 -12.71
N LEU A 200 8.97 1.49 -13.84
CA LEU A 200 8.90 0.20 -14.51
C LEU A 200 9.31 -0.94 -13.57
N PHE A 201 10.43 -0.77 -12.87
CA PHE A 201 10.93 -1.78 -11.93
C PHE A 201 9.95 -2.00 -10.77
N ALA A 202 9.47 -0.94 -10.14
CA ALA A 202 8.50 -1.01 -9.05
C ALA A 202 7.17 -1.65 -9.50
N ILE A 203 6.67 -1.30 -10.68
CA ILE A 203 5.42 -1.83 -11.26
C ILE A 203 5.54 -3.32 -11.61
N ILE A 204 6.65 -3.73 -12.26
CA ILE A 204 6.86 -5.15 -12.59
C ILE A 204 6.91 -5.98 -11.32
N LEU A 205 7.70 -5.56 -10.34
CA LEU A 205 7.77 -6.30 -9.08
C LEU A 205 6.43 -6.29 -8.33
N PHE A 206 5.71 -5.16 -8.33
CA PHE A 206 4.39 -5.08 -7.72
C PHE A 206 3.39 -6.02 -8.39
N THR A 207 3.31 -6.04 -9.72
CA THR A 207 2.36 -6.88 -10.47
C THR A 207 2.65 -8.36 -10.25
N LEU A 208 3.93 -8.77 -10.30
CA LEU A 208 4.37 -10.13 -10.00
C LEU A 208 4.01 -10.55 -8.57
N THR A 209 4.34 -9.71 -7.59
CA THR A 209 4.06 -9.98 -6.17
C THR A 209 2.56 -10.02 -5.91
N THR A 210 1.79 -9.11 -6.50
CA THR A 210 0.32 -9.09 -6.42
C THR A 210 -0.28 -10.37 -6.97
N ASN A 211 0.15 -10.81 -8.14
CA ASN A 211 -0.33 -12.07 -8.72
C ASN A 211 0.02 -13.28 -7.85
N ARG A 212 1.23 -13.34 -7.29
CA ARG A 212 1.64 -14.43 -6.39
C ARG A 212 0.81 -14.47 -5.11
N ILE A 213 0.66 -13.33 -4.41
CA ILE A 213 -0.13 -13.24 -3.17
C ILE A 213 -1.57 -13.66 -3.42
N GLN A 214 -2.18 -13.15 -4.50
CA GLN A 214 -3.56 -13.46 -4.84
C GLN A 214 -3.75 -14.92 -5.25
N MET A 215 -2.77 -15.53 -5.92
CA MET A 215 -2.79 -16.97 -6.22
C MET A 215 -2.75 -17.80 -4.94
N ILE A 216 -1.88 -17.46 -3.98
CA ILE A 216 -1.81 -18.15 -2.68
C ILE A 216 -3.14 -18.03 -1.93
N LEU A 217 -3.68 -16.80 -1.81
CA LEU A 217 -4.97 -16.56 -1.16
C LEU A 217 -6.11 -17.37 -1.79
N SER A 218 -6.15 -17.44 -3.13
CA SER A 218 -7.18 -18.23 -3.83
C SER A 218 -7.07 -19.74 -3.59
N LYS A 219 -5.88 -20.26 -3.32
CA LYS A 219 -5.67 -21.67 -2.97
C LYS A 219 -6.09 -21.93 -1.52
N THR A 220 -5.77 -21.03 -0.60
CA THR A 220 -6.10 -21.20 0.82
C THR A 220 -7.59 -21.06 1.11
N LEU A 221 -8.34 -20.27 0.33
CA LEU A 221 -9.80 -20.08 0.50
C LEU A 221 -10.66 -21.17 -0.14
N ASN A 222 -10.09 -22.04 -0.98
CA ASN A 222 -10.78 -23.15 -1.63
C ASN A 222 -10.54 -24.51 -0.95
N TYR A 223 -9.83 -24.52 0.17
CA TYR A 223 -9.70 -25.63 1.11
C TYR A 223 -10.35 -25.22 2.44
#